data_AF-A0AAD1WAI8-F1
#
_entry.id   AF-A0AAD1WAI8-F1
#
_cell.length_a   1.000
_cell.length_b   1.000
_cell.length_c   1.000
_cell.angle_alpha   90.00
_cell.angle_beta   90.00
_cell.angle_gamma   90.00
#
_symmetry.space_group_name_H-M   'P 1'
#
loop_
_entity.id
_entity.type
_entity.pdbx_description
1 polymer ?
#
loop_
_entity_poly.entity_id
_entity_poly.type
_entity_poly.pdbx_seq_one_letter_code
_entity_poly.pdbx_strand_id
1 'polypeptide(L)'
;NPSEHLLSQLKSTREQISQLSAADVARNLMWSKQRFYEKGNKADSLLARCLRKKQDQKKISKIKTQNGELSTDSEIIAREFLKYYSDLYNHNTTTSTGEAAHTDAISSFLKPLNLPTLSTQEQNRLEAPVE
;
A
#
# COMPACT_ATOMS: atom_id res chain seq x y z
N ASN A 1 63.36 50.40 17.37
CA ASN A 1 63.65 48.98 17.06
C ASN A 1 62.67 48.46 16.01
N PRO A 2 63.08 48.40 14.74
CA PRO A 2 62.21 47.97 13.62
C PRO A 2 61.66 46.54 13.77
N SER A 3 62.25 45.69 14.62
CA SER A 3 61.77 44.33 14.89
C SER A 3 60.46 44.28 15.70
N GLU A 4 60.23 45.24 16.61
CA GLU A 4 59.05 45.27 17.47
C GLU A 4 57.79 45.65 16.69
N HIS A 5 57.94 46.60 15.76
CA HIS A 5 56.89 47.00 14.82
C HIS A 5 56.48 45.83 13.90
N LEU A 6 57.45 45.08 13.36
CA LEU A 6 57.18 43.94 12.48
C LEU A 6 56.47 42.79 13.22
N LEU A 7 56.83 42.57 14.49
CA LEU A 7 56.15 41.59 15.36
C LEU A 7 54.71 42.01 15.68
N SER A 8 54.48 43.30 15.93
CA SER A 8 53.13 43.85 16.11
C SER A 8 52.27 43.69 14.85
N GLN A 9 52.83 43.98 13.67
CA GLN A 9 52.14 43.78 12.39
C GLN A 9 51.79 42.30 12.16
N LEU A 10 52.71 41.37 12.42
CA LEU A 10 52.45 39.93 12.29
C LEU A 10 51.28 39.47 13.17
N LYS A 11 51.25 39.91 14.44
CA LYS A 11 50.14 39.61 15.36
C LYS A 11 48.81 40.15 14.84
N SER A 12 48.77 41.42 14.41
CA SER A 12 47.58 42.04 13.83
C SER A 12 47.07 41.29 12.60
N THR A 13 47.96 40.92 11.67
CA THR A 13 47.58 40.16 10.47
C THR A 13 47.03 38.78 10.84
N ARG A 14 47.62 38.11 11.83
CA ARG A 14 47.14 36.80 12.32
C ARG A 14 45.75 36.90 12.94
N GLU A 15 45.48 37.94 13.73
CA GLU A 15 44.16 38.18 14.31
C GLU A 15 43.11 38.46 13.24
N GLN A 16 43.43 39.27 12.22
CA GLN A 16 42.55 39.52 11.08
C GLN A 16 42.22 38.23 10.32
N ILE A 17 43.21 37.37 10.07
CA ILE A 17 42.99 36.06 9.43
C ILE A 17 42.08 35.19 10.30
N SER A 18 42.30 35.17 11.62
CA SER A 18 41.47 34.40 12.56
C SER A 18 40.03 34.90 12.56
N GLN A 19 39.81 36.21 12.53
CA GLN A 19 38.47 36.81 12.49
C GLN A 19 37.75 36.50 11.18
N LEU A 20 38.44 36.61 10.04
CA LEU A 20 37.88 36.26 8.73
C LEU A 20 37.51 34.77 8.66
N SER A 21 38.39 33.89 9.12
CA SER A 21 38.13 32.45 9.17
C SER A 21 36.92 32.12 10.07
N ALA A 22 36.83 32.74 11.24
CA ALA A 22 35.69 32.56 12.14
C ALA A 22 34.37 33.05 11.50
N ALA A 23 34.40 34.18 10.81
CA ALA A 23 33.24 34.71 10.09
C ALA A 23 32.78 33.79 8.95
N ASP A 24 33.71 33.20 8.20
CA ASP A 24 33.41 32.23 7.15
C ASP A 24 32.80 30.94 7.70
N VAL A 25 33.35 30.41 8.79
CA VAL A 25 32.79 29.25 9.48
C VAL A 25 31.38 29.53 9.98
N ALA A 26 31.16 30.69 10.62
CA ALA A 26 29.83 31.08 11.08
C ALA A 26 28.83 31.19 9.93
N ARG A 27 29.24 31.80 8.80
CA ARG A 27 28.41 31.90 7.59
C ARG A 27 28.06 30.52 7.03
N ASN A 28 29.05 29.64 6.90
CA ASN A 28 28.84 28.27 6.41
C ASN A 28 27.90 27.48 7.32
N LEU A 29 28.04 27.62 8.64
CA LEU A 29 27.16 27.00 9.62
C LEU A 29 25.72 27.50 9.46
N MET A 30 25.53 28.82 9.28
CA MET A 30 24.20 29.41 9.04
C MET A 30 23.54 28.84 7.79
N TRP A 31 24.25 28.80 6.65
CA TRP A 31 23.71 28.22 5.41
C TRP A 31 23.43 26.73 5.52
N SER A 32 24.29 25.98 6.24
CA SER A 32 24.06 24.56 6.51
C SER A 32 22.78 24.33 7.31
N LYS A 33 22.57 25.10 8.38
CA LYS A 33 21.33 25.07 9.18
C LYS A 33 20.11 25.44 8.34
N GLN A 34 20.19 26.49 7.53
CA GLN A 34 19.10 26.89 6.65
C GLN A 34 18.74 25.76 5.68
N ARG A 35 19.73 25.17 4.99
CA ARG A 35 19.50 24.03 4.07
C ARG A 35 18.90 22.84 4.78
N PHE A 36 19.31 22.56 6.02
CA PHE A 36 18.76 21.49 6.83
C PHE A 36 17.27 21.74 7.15
N TYR A 37 16.87 22.94 7.55
CA TYR A 37 15.46 23.22 7.81
C TYR A 37 14.61 23.24 6.54
N GLU A 38 15.13 23.79 5.45
CA GLU A 38 14.42 23.82 4.17
C GLU A 38 14.21 22.42 3.58
N LYS A 39 15.21 21.53 3.70
CA LYS A 39 15.20 20.21 3.02
C LYS A 39 14.97 19.03 3.96
N GLY A 40 15.27 19.15 5.25
CA GLY A 40 15.23 18.06 6.22
C GLY A 40 13.82 17.49 6.40
N ASN A 41 12.81 18.35 6.49
CA ASN A 41 11.42 17.92 6.63
C ASN A 41 10.77 17.44 5.31
N LYS A 42 11.45 17.58 4.16
CA LYS A 42 10.85 17.27 2.85
C LYS A 42 10.63 15.79 2.65
N ALA A 43 11.54 14.95 3.11
CA ALA A 43 11.41 13.50 3.03
C ALA A 43 10.20 13.03 3.85
N ASP A 44 10.10 13.47 5.10
CA ASP A 44 8.98 13.15 5.98
C ASP A 44 7.66 13.68 5.45
N SER A 45 7.64 14.93 4.95
CA SER A 45 6.45 15.53 4.34
C SER A 45 5.99 14.79 3.10
N LEU A 46 6.93 14.36 2.24
CA LEU A 46 6.66 13.58 1.05
C LEU A 46 6.11 12.20 1.41
N LEU A 47 6.74 11.52 2.38
CA LEU A 47 6.28 10.22 2.87
C LEU A 47 4.87 10.34 3.47
N ALA A 48 4.63 11.33 4.33
CA ALA A 48 3.33 11.57 4.93
C ALA A 48 2.26 11.85 3.85
N ARG A 49 2.60 12.61 2.80
CA ARG A 49 1.70 12.84 1.65
C ARG A 49 1.43 11.55 0.88
N CYS A 50 2.45 10.73 0.66
CA CYS A 50 2.32 9.44 -0.01
C CYS A 50 1.43 8.48 0.79
N LEU A 51 1.60 8.41 2.11
CA LEU A 51 0.78 7.60 3.01
C LEU A 51 -0.68 8.05 3.00
N ARG A 52 -0.96 9.35 3.11
CA ARG A 52 -2.32 9.90 3.00
C ARG A 52 -2.97 9.53 1.68
N LYS A 53 -2.27 9.72 0.56
CA LYS A 53 -2.78 9.36 -0.78
C LYS A 53 -3.10 7.85 -0.88
N LYS A 54 -2.23 6.99 -0.33
CA LYS A 54 -2.47 5.53 -0.29
C LYS A 54 -3.67 5.16 0.58
N GLN A 55 -3.87 5.85 1.71
CA GLN A 55 -5.03 5.65 2.58
C GLN A 55 -6.33 6.10 1.89
N ASP A 56 -6.31 7.27 1.26
CA ASP A 56 -7.47 7.83 0.54
C ASP A 56 -7.89 6.94 -0.63
N GLN A 57 -6.93 6.37 -1.38
CA GLN A 57 -7.21 5.43 -2.47
C GLN A 57 -7.86 4.12 -1.99
N LYS A 58 -7.54 3.66 -0.79
CA LYS A 58 -8.13 2.45 -0.20
C LYS A 58 -9.46 2.71 0.48
N LYS A 59 -9.76 3.96 0.83
CA LYS A 59 -10.99 4.31 1.55
C LYS A 59 -12.18 4.30 0.61
N ILE A 60 -13.19 3.52 0.95
CA ILE A 60 -14.49 3.54 0.28
C ILE A 60 -15.24 4.77 0.81
N SER A 61 -15.33 5.82 -0.02
CA SER A 61 -15.97 7.09 0.36
C SER A 61 -17.49 7.10 0.14
N LYS A 62 -17.96 6.30 -0.82
CA LYS A 62 -19.37 6.19 -1.19
C LYS A 62 -19.64 4.85 -1.85
N ILE A 63 -20.84 4.32 -1.66
CA ILE A 63 -21.32 3.13 -2.36
C ILE A 63 -22.64 3.43 -3.05
N LYS A 64 -22.97 2.60 -4.04
CA LYS A 64 -24.31 2.57 -4.62
C LYS A 64 -25.09 1.47 -3.91
N THR A 65 -26.21 1.84 -3.30
CA THR A 65 -27.12 0.90 -2.63
C THR A 65 -27.90 0.06 -3.65
N GLN A 66 -28.54 -1.02 -3.19
CA GLN A 66 -29.43 -1.85 -4.03
C GLN A 66 -30.54 -1.04 -4.73
N ASN A 67 -31.01 0.06 -4.13
CA ASN A 67 -32.02 0.94 -4.70
C ASN A 67 -31.46 1.89 -5.79
N GLY A 68 -30.16 1.85 -6.03
CA GLY A 68 -29.46 2.66 -7.02
C GLY A 68 -29.02 4.04 -6.52
N GLU A 69 -29.31 4.39 -5.27
CA GLU A 69 -28.92 5.65 -4.66
C GLU A 69 -27.48 5.61 -4.13
N LEU A 70 -26.79 6.75 -4.25
CA LEU A 70 -25.43 6.92 -3.76
C LEU A 70 -25.45 7.29 -2.27
N SER A 71 -24.84 6.47 -1.42
CA SER A 71 -24.73 6.75 0.01
C SER A 71 -23.27 6.99 0.42
N THR A 72 -23.05 8.02 1.23
CA THR A 72 -21.76 8.37 1.87
C THR A 72 -21.76 8.10 3.37
N ASP A 73 -22.89 7.67 3.93
CA ASP A 73 -23.02 7.41 5.37
C ASP A 73 -22.31 6.10 5.75
N SER A 74 -21.45 6.16 6.76
CA SER A 74 -20.67 5.03 7.24
C SER A 74 -21.55 3.89 7.76
N GLU A 75 -22.68 4.18 8.40
CA GLU A 75 -23.56 3.13 8.94
C GLU A 75 -24.28 2.38 7.82
N ILE A 76 -24.75 3.13 6.81
CA ILE A 76 -25.41 2.56 5.63
C ILE A 76 -24.41 1.73 4.84
N ILE A 77 -23.18 2.23 4.66
CA ILE A 77 -22.10 1.50 3.98
C ILE A 77 -21.82 0.17 4.69
N ALA A 78 -21.61 0.21 6.01
CA ALA A 78 -21.31 -0.99 6.80
C ALA A 78 -22.46 -2.02 6.73
N ARG A 79 -23.71 -1.56 6.83
CA ARG A 79 -24.90 -2.43 6.74
C ARG A 79 -25.02 -3.09 5.38
N GLU A 80 -24.80 -2.35 4.31
CA GLU A 80 -24.89 -2.89 2.94
C GLU A 80 -23.78 -3.90 2.65
N PHE A 81 -22.55 -3.63 3.12
CA PHE A 81 -21.45 -4.60 3.04
C PHE A 81 -21.75 -5.87 3.83
N LEU A 82 -22.27 -5.74 5.05
CA LEU A 82 -22.66 -6.87 5.88
C LEU A 82 -23.74 -7.70 5.17
N LYS A 83 -24.80 -7.05 4.67
CA LYS A 83 -25.88 -7.72 3.93
C LYS A 83 -25.33 -8.46 2.72
N TYR A 84 -24.55 -7.79 1.88
CA TYR A 84 -23.97 -8.38 0.67
C TYR A 84 -23.12 -9.62 0.97
N TYR A 85 -22.18 -9.54 1.92
CA TYR A 85 -21.33 -10.68 2.24
C TYR A 85 -22.06 -11.78 3.02
N SER A 86 -23.02 -11.41 3.86
CA SER A 86 -23.94 -12.36 4.49
C SER A 86 -24.67 -13.15 3.41
N ASP A 87 -25.28 -12.50 2.42
CA ASP A 87 -26.00 -13.17 1.34
C ASP A 87 -25.04 -14.03 0.48
N LEU A 88 -23.85 -13.52 0.16
CA LEU A 88 -22.84 -14.22 -0.65
C LEU A 88 -22.34 -15.51 0.02
N TYR A 89 -22.07 -15.47 1.32
CA TYR A 89 -21.56 -16.64 2.04
C TYR A 89 -22.68 -17.53 2.58
N ASN A 90 -23.86 -16.99 2.88
CA ASN A 90 -25.01 -17.80 3.28
C ASN A 90 -25.53 -18.62 2.10
N HIS A 91 -25.43 -18.10 0.86
CA HIS A 91 -25.65 -18.89 -0.36
C HIS A 91 -24.79 -20.18 -0.38
N ASN A 92 -23.55 -20.12 0.11
CA ASN A 92 -22.67 -21.28 0.24
C ASN A 92 -22.96 -22.18 1.46
N THR A 93 -23.81 -21.75 2.39
CA THR A 93 -24.29 -22.59 3.51
C THR A 93 -25.70 -23.12 3.29
N THR A 94 -26.52 -22.48 2.44
CA THR A 94 -27.72 -23.14 1.91
C THR A 94 -27.34 -24.31 1.00
N THR A 95 -26.08 -24.43 0.60
CA THR A 95 -25.51 -25.64 -0.02
C THR A 95 -24.96 -26.66 0.98
N SER A 96 -25.02 -26.43 2.31
CA SER A 96 -24.71 -27.46 3.33
C SER A 96 -25.95 -28.01 4.05
N THR A 97 -27.12 -27.39 3.89
CA THR A 97 -28.43 -28.04 4.15
C THR A 97 -29.27 -28.23 2.88
N GLY A 98 -28.79 -27.73 1.74
CA GLY A 98 -29.34 -27.92 0.39
C GLY A 98 -28.33 -28.58 -0.53
N GLU A 99 -27.51 -29.48 0.00
CA GLU A 99 -26.73 -30.43 -0.81
C GLU A 99 -27.67 -31.14 -1.79
N ALA A 100 -28.84 -31.58 -1.33
CA ALA A 100 -29.84 -32.22 -2.19
C ALA A 100 -30.31 -31.31 -3.35
N ALA A 101 -30.75 -30.08 -3.10
CA ALA A 101 -31.31 -29.23 -4.17
C ALA A 101 -30.27 -28.78 -5.21
N HIS A 102 -29.03 -28.47 -4.78
CA HIS A 102 -27.99 -28.07 -5.72
C HIS A 102 -27.39 -29.28 -6.46
N THR A 103 -27.21 -30.42 -5.78
CA THR A 103 -26.80 -31.67 -6.46
C THR A 103 -27.90 -32.22 -7.36
N ASP A 104 -29.19 -31.97 -7.07
CA ASP A 104 -30.32 -32.29 -7.94
C ASP A 104 -30.36 -31.38 -9.17
N ALA A 105 -30.08 -30.09 -9.02
CA ALA A 105 -29.92 -29.18 -10.16
C ALA A 105 -28.72 -29.56 -11.03
N ILE A 106 -27.57 -29.88 -10.41
CA ILE A 106 -26.38 -30.33 -11.14
C ILE A 106 -26.65 -31.69 -11.81
N SER A 107 -27.26 -32.64 -11.09
CA SER A 107 -27.53 -33.96 -11.64
C SER A 107 -28.60 -33.92 -12.73
N SER A 108 -29.64 -33.10 -12.61
CA SER A 108 -30.63 -32.86 -13.67
C SER A 108 -30.04 -32.16 -14.89
N PHE A 109 -29.07 -31.27 -14.70
CA PHE A 109 -28.30 -30.67 -15.78
C PHE A 109 -27.38 -31.68 -16.47
N LEU A 110 -26.72 -32.56 -15.71
CA LEU A 110 -25.76 -33.55 -16.25
C LEU A 110 -26.43 -34.79 -16.86
N LYS A 111 -27.61 -35.20 -16.40
CA LYS A 111 -28.38 -36.36 -16.90
C LYS A 111 -28.63 -36.36 -18.43
N PRO A 112 -29.02 -35.26 -19.08
CA PRO A 112 -29.24 -35.23 -20.53
C PRO A 112 -27.96 -35.14 -21.35
N LEU A 113 -26.78 -34.90 -20.73
CA LEU A 113 -25.52 -34.90 -21.46
C LEU A 113 -25.06 -36.34 -21.68
N ASN A 114 -24.87 -36.73 -22.94
CA ASN A 114 -24.17 -37.96 -23.30
C ASN A 114 -22.67 -37.77 -23.06
N LEU A 115 -22.26 -37.84 -21.81
CA LEU A 115 -20.86 -37.75 -21.42
C LEU A 115 -20.14 -39.00 -21.94
N PRO A 116 -19.06 -38.85 -22.73
CA PRO A 116 -18.28 -40.01 -23.18
C PRO A 116 -17.74 -40.73 -21.95
N THR A 117 -18.23 -41.94 -21.74
CA THR A 117 -17.77 -42.80 -20.65
C THR A 117 -16.60 -43.61 -21.16
N LEU A 118 -15.55 -43.71 -20.37
CA LEU A 118 -14.37 -44.47 -20.73
C LEU A 118 -14.76 -45.93 -20.95
N SER A 119 -14.33 -46.53 -22.06
CA SER A 119 -14.58 -47.96 -22.30
C SER A 119 -13.80 -48.81 -21.30
N THR A 120 -14.29 -50.01 -20.98
CA THR A 120 -13.62 -50.92 -20.06
C THR A 120 -12.18 -51.24 -20.49
N GLN A 121 -11.90 -51.23 -21.79
CA GLN A 121 -10.56 -51.43 -22.34
C GLN A 121 -9.64 -50.23 -22.09
N GLU A 122 -10.13 -49.00 -22.27
CA GLU A 122 -9.38 -47.78 -21.97
C GLU A 122 -9.15 -47.60 -20.47
N GLN A 123 -10.12 -47.99 -19.65
CA GLN A 123 -10.03 -47.95 -18.20
C GLN A 123 -8.96 -48.92 -17.68
N ASN A 124 -8.98 -50.17 -18.15
CA ASN A 124 -7.92 -51.14 -17.85
C ASN A 124 -6.54 -50.70 -18.35
N ARG A 125 -6.47 -49.94 -19.46
CA ARG A 125 -5.22 -49.38 -19.98
C ARG A 125 -4.68 -48.25 -19.09
N LEU A 126 -5.55 -47.45 -18.48
CA LEU A 126 -5.17 -46.39 -17.54
C LEU A 126 -4.85 -46.93 -16.15
N GLU A 127 -5.48 -48.04 -15.75
CA GLU A 127 -5.25 -48.72 -14.47
C GLU A 127 -4.04 -49.67 -14.51
N ALA A 128 -3.55 -50.00 -15.71
CA ALA A 128 -2.29 -50.73 -15.85
C ALA A 128 -1.10 -49.89 -15.37
N PRO A 129 -0.08 -50.50 -14.74
CA PRO A 129 1.15 -49.81 -14.40
C PRO A 129 1.82 -49.21 -15.64
N VAL A 130 2.35 -48.00 -15.51
CA VAL A 130 3.16 -47.38 -16.57
C VAL A 130 4.50 -48.12 -16.60
N GLU A 131 4.82 -48.77 -17.71
CA GLU A 131 6.18 -49.29 -17.99
C GLU A 131 7.18 -48.16 -18.26
#